data_AF-A0A0C2R7P2-F1
#
_entry.id   AF-A0A0C2R7P2-F1
#
_cell.length_a   1.000
_cell.length_b   1.000
_cell.length_c   1.000
_cell.angle_alpha   90.00
_cell.angle_beta   90.00
_cell.angle_gamma   90.00
#
_symmetry.space_group_name_H-M   'P 1'
#
loop_
_entity.id
_entity.type
_entity.pdbx_description
1 polymer ?
#
loop_
_entity_poly.entity_id
_entity_poly.type
_entity_poly.pdbx_seq_one_letter_code
_entity_poly.pdbx_strand_id
1 'polypeptide(L)'
;MIYNFIIKKDNWYVNLMYLKFLLFALLLIFPLISKAKAYDISDTFIEYYKQGAKYYYAGQYDLALKSYNKAIKLNPNFAQSYAEKGLTLSNLKQFD
;
A
#
# COMPACT_ATOMS: atom_id res chain seq x y z
N MET A 1 -26.10 -45.63 30.70
CA MET A 1 -25.83 -45.39 29.26
C MET A 1 -26.50 -44.12 28.72
N ILE A 2 -27.66 -43.70 29.25
CA ILE A 2 -28.43 -42.51 28.77
C ILE A 2 -27.77 -41.17 29.17
N TYR A 3 -27.09 -41.11 30.33
CA TYR A 3 -26.48 -39.88 30.87
C TYR A 3 -25.37 -39.29 29.98
N ASN A 4 -24.51 -40.14 29.40
CA ASN A 4 -23.46 -39.72 28.47
C ASN A 4 -24.01 -39.22 27.12
N PHE A 5 -25.23 -39.62 26.74
CA PHE A 5 -25.86 -39.20 25.49
C PHE A 5 -26.43 -37.78 25.59
N ILE A 6 -26.96 -37.41 26.75
CA ILE A 6 -27.52 -36.07 27.03
C ILE A 6 -26.39 -35.03 27.10
N ILE A 7 -25.31 -35.31 27.85
CA ILE A 7 -24.13 -34.41 27.96
C ILE A 7 -23.43 -34.21 26.59
N LYS A 8 -23.44 -35.23 25.73
CA LYS A 8 -22.88 -35.12 24.37
C LYS A 8 -23.80 -34.31 23.44
N LYS A 9 -25.11 -34.34 23.69
CA LYS A 9 -26.11 -33.53 22.98
C LYS A 9 -26.02 -32.03 23.35
N ASP A 10 -25.67 -31.71 24.59
CA ASP A 10 -25.50 -30.31 24.99
C ASP A 10 -24.20 -29.71 24.43
N ASN A 11 -23.15 -30.55 24.28
CA ASN A 11 -21.87 -30.12 23.73
C ASN A 11 -21.89 -29.81 22.22
N TRP A 12 -22.69 -30.49 21.38
CA TRP A 12 -22.69 -30.16 19.94
C TRP A 12 -23.29 -28.79 19.67
N TYR A 13 -24.30 -28.39 20.45
CA TYR A 13 -24.94 -27.08 20.28
C TYR A 13 -23.97 -25.96 20.66
N VAL A 14 -23.24 -26.16 21.75
CA VAL A 14 -22.19 -25.27 22.23
C VAL A 14 -21.03 -25.20 21.24
N ASN A 15 -20.57 -26.34 20.70
CA ASN A 15 -19.54 -26.38 19.66
C ASN A 15 -19.98 -25.68 18.37
N LEU A 16 -21.25 -25.86 17.96
CA LEU A 16 -21.81 -25.20 16.80
C LEU A 16 -21.95 -23.69 17.03
N MET A 17 -22.27 -23.27 18.26
CA MET A 17 -22.27 -21.87 18.65
C MET A 17 -20.86 -21.27 18.55
N TYR A 18 -19.84 -21.92 19.13
CA TYR A 18 -18.45 -21.47 19.01
C TYR A 18 -17.95 -21.43 17.57
N LEU A 19 -18.32 -22.40 16.74
CA LEU A 19 -17.95 -22.43 15.32
C LEU A 19 -18.56 -21.24 14.57
N LYS A 20 -19.83 -20.90 14.83
CA LYS A 20 -20.50 -19.72 14.25
C LYS A 20 -19.84 -18.42 14.71
N PHE A 21 -19.49 -18.31 15.98
CA PHE A 21 -18.75 -17.14 16.50
C PHE A 21 -17.35 -17.02 15.87
N LEU A 22 -16.64 -18.13 15.69
CA LEU A 22 -15.34 -18.17 15.03
C LEU A 22 -15.44 -17.74 13.56
N LEU A 23 -16.42 -18.25 12.82
CA LEU A 23 -16.66 -17.86 11.43
C LEU A 23 -17.03 -16.37 11.29
N PHE A 24 -17.85 -15.85 12.21
CA PHE A 24 -18.20 -14.43 12.25
C PHE A 24 -16.98 -13.55 12.58
N ALA A 25 -16.14 -13.97 13.54
CA ALA A 25 -14.90 -13.26 13.86
C ALA A 25 -13.92 -13.23 12.68
N LEU A 26 -13.80 -14.32 11.91
CA LEU A 26 -12.96 -14.37 10.71
C LEU A 26 -13.48 -13.44 9.60
N LEU A 27 -14.80 -13.31 9.43
CA LEU A 27 -15.40 -12.37 8.48
C LEU A 27 -15.13 -10.90 8.84
N LEU A 28 -15.03 -10.57 10.13
CA LEU A 28 -14.70 -9.21 10.59
C LEU A 28 -13.22 -8.84 10.37
N ILE A 29 -12.32 -9.83 10.38
CA ILE A 29 -10.87 -9.61 10.20
C ILE A 29 -10.49 -9.46 8.72
N PHE A 30 -11.23 -10.12 7.82
CA PHE A 30 -10.99 -10.06 6.37
C PHE A 30 -10.95 -8.62 5.77
N PRO A 31 -11.90 -7.71 6.06
CA PRO A 31 -11.87 -6.34 5.54
C PRO A 31 -10.77 -5.46 6.16
N LEU A 32 -10.18 -5.84 7.30
CA LEU A 32 -9.05 -5.12 7.90
C LEU A 32 -7.75 -5.39 7.12
N ILE A 33 -7.57 -6.62 6.63
CA ILE A 33 -6.39 -7.01 5.84
C ILE A 33 -6.47 -6.41 4.43
N SER A 34 -7.66 -6.34 3.82
CA SER A 34 -7.84 -5.68 2.52
C SER A 34 -7.59 -4.17 2.60
N LYS A 35 -8.04 -3.52 3.69
CA LYS A 35 -7.71 -2.10 3.97
C LYS A 35 -6.23 -1.88 4.29
N ALA A 36 -5.56 -2.79 4.98
CA ALA A 36 -4.12 -2.68 5.26
C ALA A 36 -3.26 -2.77 3.99
N LYS A 37 -3.69 -3.56 3.00
CA LYS A 37 -3.04 -3.65 1.68
C LYS A 37 -3.41 -2.48 0.75
N ALA A 38 -4.56 -1.85 0.99
CA ALA A 38 -5.05 -0.66 0.30
C ALA A 38 -4.72 0.65 1.05
N TYR A 39 -4.01 0.59 2.19
CA TYR A 39 -3.41 1.75 2.82
C TYR A 39 -2.24 2.16 1.94
N ASP A 40 -2.43 3.31 1.31
CA ASP A 40 -1.99 3.60 -0.04
C ASP A 40 -0.49 3.89 -0.11
N ILE A 41 0.32 2.85 -0.27
CA ILE A 41 1.72 2.97 -0.70
C ILE A 41 1.77 3.39 -2.19
N SER A 42 0.63 3.34 -2.91
CA SER A 42 0.61 3.40 -4.37
C SER A 42 0.71 4.82 -4.96
N ASP A 43 0.38 5.88 -4.21
CA ASP A 43 0.36 7.23 -4.79
C ASP A 43 1.49 8.17 -4.34
N THR A 44 2.26 7.84 -3.30
CA THR A 44 3.28 8.79 -2.80
C THR A 44 4.42 9.02 -3.81
N PHE A 45 4.93 7.96 -4.46
CA PHE A 45 6.01 8.12 -5.45
C PHE A 45 5.50 8.81 -6.72
N ILE A 46 4.24 8.57 -7.11
CA ILE A 46 3.58 9.21 -8.25
C ILE A 46 3.41 10.70 -7.98
N GLU A 47 3.05 11.09 -6.76
CA GLU A 47 2.93 12.48 -6.35
C GLU A 47 4.28 13.20 -6.43
N TYR A 48 5.35 12.61 -5.89
CA TYR A 48 6.70 13.17 -6.01
C TYR A 48 7.15 13.25 -7.47
N TYR A 49 6.84 12.28 -8.31
CA TYR A 49 7.10 12.35 -9.75
C TYR A 49 6.36 13.52 -10.41
N LYS A 50 5.06 13.67 -10.15
CA LYS A 50 4.25 14.79 -10.68
C LYS A 50 4.77 16.14 -10.19
N GLN A 51 5.20 16.22 -8.93
CA GLN A 51 5.83 17.42 -8.38
C GLN A 51 7.15 17.73 -9.09
N GLY A 52 7.98 16.72 -9.34
CA GLY A 52 9.22 16.87 -10.09
C GLY A 52 8.98 17.42 -11.49
N ALA A 53 7.96 16.89 -12.18
CA ALA A 53 7.56 17.38 -13.50
C ALA A 53 7.13 18.85 -13.46
N LYS A 54 6.33 19.25 -12.46
CA LYS A 54 5.95 20.66 -12.28
C LYS A 54 7.16 21.58 -12.13
N TYR A 55 8.13 21.18 -11.31
CA TYR A 55 9.37 21.97 -11.13
C TYR A 55 10.23 21.99 -12.40
N TYR A 56 10.31 20.88 -13.12
CA TYR A 56 11.03 20.79 -14.38
C TYR A 56 10.46 21.77 -15.42
N TYR A 57 9.13 21.80 -15.59
CA TYR A 57 8.48 22.75 -16.50
C TYR A 57 8.58 24.20 -16.03
N ALA A 58 8.77 24.44 -14.74
CA ALA A 58 9.05 25.76 -14.18
C ALA A 58 10.53 26.19 -14.29
N GLY A 59 11.41 25.36 -14.89
CA GLY A 59 12.85 25.61 -14.97
C GLY A 59 13.58 25.45 -13.63
N GLN A 60 12.90 24.99 -12.59
CA GLN A 60 13.46 24.81 -11.24
C GLN A 60 14.11 23.43 -11.11
N TYR A 61 15.19 23.20 -11.86
CA TYR A 61 15.78 21.88 -12.04
C TYR A 61 16.28 21.24 -10.74
N ASP A 62 16.83 22.02 -9.78
CA ASP A 62 17.25 21.49 -8.47
C ASP A 62 16.08 20.89 -7.67
N LEU A 63 14.93 21.56 -7.70
CA LEU A 63 13.72 21.09 -7.02
C LEU A 63 13.14 19.87 -7.75
N ALA A 64 13.18 19.87 -9.07
CA ALA A 64 12.79 18.71 -9.87
C ALA A 64 13.64 17.47 -9.51
N LEU A 65 14.97 17.60 -9.44
CA LEU A 65 15.86 16.52 -9.03
C LEU A 65 15.56 15.99 -7.63
N LYS A 66 15.30 16.88 -6.66
CA LYS A 66 14.92 16.48 -5.30
C LYS A 66 13.63 15.66 -5.30
N SER A 67 12.62 16.08 -6.06
CA SER A 67 11.35 15.37 -6.17
C SER A 67 11.49 14.02 -6.86
N TYR A 68 12.21 13.92 -7.99
CA TYR A 68 12.46 12.64 -8.66
C TYR A 68 13.29 11.68 -7.79
N ASN A 69 14.27 12.18 -7.03
CA ASN A 69 15.02 11.36 -6.09
C ASN A 69 14.14 10.78 -4.97
N LYS A 70 13.15 11.54 -4.48
CA LYS A 70 12.17 11.02 -3.51
C LYS A 70 11.28 9.95 -4.15
N ALA A 71 10.80 10.16 -5.37
CA ALA A 71 10.03 9.16 -6.11
C ALA A 71 10.83 7.86 -6.30
N ILE A 72 12.11 7.95 -6.66
CA ILE A 72 13.03 6.80 -6.78
C ILE A 72 13.22 6.08 -5.44
N LYS A 73 13.39 6.81 -4.33
CA LYS A 73 13.54 6.19 -3.00
C LYS A 73 12.30 5.39 -2.57
N LEU A 74 11.12 5.87 -2.95
CA LEU A 74 9.85 5.23 -2.62
C LEU A 74 9.53 4.06 -3.56
N ASN A 75 9.84 4.20 -4.84
CA ASN A 75 9.71 3.14 -5.82
C ASN A 75 10.95 3.08 -6.73
N PRO A 76 11.96 2.28 -6.37
CA PRO A 76 13.18 2.12 -7.16
C PRO A 76 12.95 1.50 -8.53
N ASN A 77 11.78 0.90 -8.78
CA ASN A 77 11.42 0.27 -10.05
C ASN A 77 10.62 1.20 -10.98
N PHE A 78 10.31 2.43 -10.55
CA PHE A 78 9.56 3.38 -11.37
C PHE A 78 10.49 4.06 -12.39
N ALA A 79 10.65 3.41 -13.55
CA ALA A 79 11.58 3.80 -14.61
C ALA A 79 11.44 5.26 -15.05
N GLN A 80 10.21 5.79 -15.09
CA GLN A 80 9.91 7.16 -15.48
C GLN A 80 10.67 8.19 -14.61
N SER A 81 10.81 7.94 -13.30
CA SER A 81 11.53 8.89 -12.43
C SER A 81 13.03 8.96 -12.72
N TYR A 82 13.64 7.87 -13.21
CA TYR A 82 15.03 7.89 -13.66
C TYR A 82 15.18 8.60 -15.00
N ALA A 83 14.26 8.35 -15.93
CA ALA A 83 14.24 9.02 -17.23
C ALA A 83 14.12 10.55 -17.07
N GLU A 84 13.15 11.01 -16.28
CA GLU A 84 12.96 12.44 -16.04
C GLU A 84 14.12 13.07 -15.26
N LYS A 85 14.72 12.34 -14.31
CA LYS A 85 15.95 12.79 -13.64
C LYS A 85 17.10 12.99 -14.65
N GLY A 86 17.25 12.07 -15.60
CA GLY A 86 18.24 12.18 -16.67
C GLY A 86 18.02 13.41 -17.55
N LEU A 87 16.78 13.64 -17.99
CA LEU A 87 16.40 14.84 -18.76
C LEU A 87 16.67 16.13 -17.96
N THR A 88 16.32 16.12 -16.68
CA THR A 88 16.55 17.25 -15.77
C THR A 88 18.03 17.58 -15.65
N LEU A 89 18.91 16.58 -15.49
CA LEU A 89 20.36 16.78 -15.43
C LEU A 89 20.94 17.31 -16.74
N SER A 90 20.44 16.82 -17.88
CA SER A 90 20.86 17.31 -19.20
C SER A 90 20.46 18.76 -19.44
N ASN A 91 19.30 19.18 -18.93
CA ASN A 91 18.89 20.58 -19.02
C ASN A 91 19.67 21.45 -18.06
N LEU A 92 19.86 21.05 -16.79
CA LEU A 92 20.63 21.84 -15.82
C LEU A 92 22.02 22.21 -16.38
N LYS A 93 22.71 21.25 -17.01
CA LYS A 93 24.01 21.48 -17.69
C LYS A 93 23.97 22.43 -18.88
N GLN A 94 22.81 22.69 -19.48
CA GLN A 94 22.66 23.66 -20.57
C GLN A 94 22.38 25.08 -20.04
N PHE A 95 21.99 25.23 -18.77
CA PHE A 95 21.74 26.52 -18.12
C PHE A 95 22.89 26.97 -17.21
N ASP A 96 23.83 26.08 -16.88
CA ASP A 96 25.12 26.39 -16.24
C ASP A 96 26.13 26.97 -17.25
#